data_AF-A0A9E3BD22-F1
#
_entry.id   AF-A0A9E3BD22-F1
#
_cell.length_a   1.000
_cell.length_b   1.000
_cell.length_c   1.000
_cell.angle_alpha   90.00
_cell.angle_beta   90.00
_cell.angle_gamma   90.00
#
_symmetry.space_group_name_H-M   'P 1'
#
loop_
_entity.id
_entity.type
_entity.pdbx_description
1 polymer ?
#
loop_
_entity_poly.entity_id
_entity_poly.type
_entity_poly.pdbx_seq_one_letter_code
_entity_poly.pdbx_strand_id
1 'polypeptide(L)'
;MAGTIETHPSENSNWRKHKNACPFYRERWFPCNDVAAGEPMYQVFCLKGTPPITAEEQEKCFRSKMCCWRLANKKQAAEKAAEETPLASH
;
A
#
# COMPACT_ATOMS: atom_id res chain seq x y z
N MET A 1 18.68 -14.21 -10.93
CA MET A 1 18.59 -12.79 -11.35
C MET A 1 17.78 -12.05 -10.29
N ALA A 2 18.41 -11.14 -9.54
CA ALA A 2 17.67 -10.26 -8.65
C ALA A 2 16.76 -9.39 -9.54
N GLY A 3 15.45 -9.45 -9.32
CA GLY A 3 14.50 -8.71 -10.17
C GLY A 3 14.79 -7.21 -10.10
N THR A 4 14.77 -6.54 -11.24
CA THR A 4 14.91 -5.08 -11.33
C THR A 4 13.90 -4.38 -10.41
N ILE A 5 14.19 -3.17 -9.93
CA ILE A 5 13.29 -2.39 -9.06
C ILE A 5 11.88 -2.26 -9.69
N GLU A 6 11.74 -2.44 -10.99
CA GLU A 6 10.46 -2.33 -11.70
C GLU A 6 9.64 -3.63 -11.76
N THR A 7 10.09 -4.74 -11.16
CA THR A 7 9.39 -6.02 -11.31
C THR A 7 8.02 -6.02 -10.62
N HIS A 8 6.95 -6.29 -11.37
CA HIS A 8 5.60 -6.40 -10.80
C HIS A 8 5.49 -7.63 -9.88
N PRO A 9 4.68 -7.59 -8.80
CA PRO A 9 4.46 -8.77 -7.94
C PRO A 9 3.85 -9.99 -8.62
N SER A 10 3.29 -9.82 -9.82
CA SER A 10 2.79 -10.94 -10.63
C SER A 10 3.92 -11.67 -11.38
N GLU A 11 5.05 -10.99 -11.62
CA GLU A 11 6.16 -11.50 -12.43
C GLU A 11 7.26 -12.15 -11.58
N ASN A 12 7.24 -11.93 -10.26
CA ASN A 12 8.29 -12.42 -9.36
C ASN A 12 7.70 -13.01 -8.08
N SER A 13 8.07 -14.25 -7.76
CA SER A 13 7.54 -14.95 -6.58
C SER A 13 8.12 -14.48 -5.24
N ASN A 14 9.13 -13.59 -5.24
CA ASN A 14 9.76 -13.09 -4.01
C ASN A 14 8.93 -12.03 -3.26
N TRP A 15 7.81 -11.60 -3.83
CA TRP A 15 6.90 -10.67 -3.18
C TRP A 15 6.11 -11.36 -2.08
N ARG A 16 6.23 -10.85 -0.86
CA ARG A 16 5.59 -11.38 0.34
C ARG A 16 4.46 -10.45 0.77
N LYS A 17 3.45 -11.03 1.41
CA LYS A 17 2.41 -10.29 2.11
C LYS A 17 2.83 -10.13 3.56
N HIS A 18 2.87 -8.89 4.04
CA HIS A 18 3.12 -8.60 5.44
C HIS A 18 1.88 -8.98 6.29
N LYS A 19 2.09 -9.74 7.38
CA LYS A 19 1.01 -10.41 8.15
C LYS A 19 -0.07 -9.45 8.67
N ASN A 20 0.34 -8.26 9.08
CA ASN A 20 -0.55 -7.24 9.66
C ASN A 20 -0.87 -6.09 8.69
N ALA A 21 -0.37 -6.16 7.46
CA ALA A 21 -0.57 -5.10 6.49
C ALA A 21 -1.83 -5.26 5.66
N CYS A 22 -2.22 -4.14 5.06
CA CYS A 22 -3.27 -4.00 4.06
C CYS A 22 -3.22 -5.16 3.07
N PRO A 23 -4.39 -5.71 2.65
CA PRO A 23 -4.44 -6.83 1.70
C PRO A 23 -3.72 -6.56 0.37
N PHE A 24 -3.56 -5.30 -0.01
CA PHE A 24 -2.88 -4.89 -1.25
C PHE A 24 -1.40 -4.56 -1.08
N TYR A 25 -0.89 -4.51 0.16
CA TYR A 25 0.52 -4.24 0.43
C TYR A 25 1.36 -5.49 0.12
N ARG A 26 2.44 -5.30 -0.64
CA ARG A 26 3.44 -6.31 -0.94
C ARG A 26 4.82 -5.74 -0.64
N GLU A 27 5.71 -6.57 -0.15
CA GLU A 27 7.11 -6.21 0.02
C GLU A 27 8.02 -7.34 -0.43
N ARG A 28 9.22 -7.01 -0.88
CA ARG A 28 10.27 -7.98 -1.13
C ARG A 28 11.58 -7.47 -0.56
N TRP A 29 12.40 -8.39 -0.07
CA TRP A 29 13.71 -8.11 0.49
C TRP A 29 14.78 -8.49 -0.52
N PHE A 30 15.84 -7.70 -0.60
CA PHE A 30 17.00 -7.97 -1.45
C PHE A 30 18.17 -8.44 -0.56
N PRO A 31 18.37 -9.76 -0.39
CA PRO A 31 19.36 -10.28 0.56
C PRO A 31 20.83 -10.04 0.15
N CYS A 32 21.08 -9.68 -1.11
CA CYS A 32 22.41 -9.40 -1.65
C CYS A 32 22.52 -7.96 -2.16
N ASN A 33 21.81 -7.01 -1.54
CA ASN A 33 21.91 -5.60 -1.94
C ASN A 33 23.17 -4.94 -1.36
N ASP A 34 23.76 -4.04 -2.13
CA ASP A 34 24.88 -3.20 -1.71
C ASP A 34 24.38 -1.85 -1.18
N VAL A 35 24.19 -1.77 0.14
CA VAL A 35 23.72 -0.53 0.81
C VAL A 35 24.73 0.61 0.64
N ALA A 36 26.04 0.31 0.53
CA ALA A 36 27.08 1.33 0.37
C ALA A 36 27.05 1.96 -1.03
N ALA A 37 26.65 1.21 -2.04
CA ALA A 37 26.37 1.68 -3.40
C ALA A 37 24.98 2.34 -3.53
N GLY A 38 24.18 2.40 -2.46
CA GLY A 38 22.85 3.00 -2.44
C GLY A 38 21.73 2.06 -2.91
N GLU A 39 21.97 0.75 -2.96
CA GLU A 39 20.93 -0.20 -3.34
C GLU A 39 19.89 -0.42 -2.21
N PRO A 40 18.59 -0.47 -2.53
CA PRO A 40 17.54 -0.61 -1.52
C PRO A 40 17.56 -2.00 -0.87
N MET A 41 17.44 -2.05 0.47
CA MET A 41 17.33 -3.30 1.23
C MET A 41 16.01 -4.05 1.01
N TYR A 42 14.95 -3.29 0.78
CA TYR A 42 13.63 -3.82 0.49
C TYR A 42 12.88 -2.89 -0.43
N GLN A 43 11.85 -3.43 -1.07
CA GLN A 43 10.94 -2.67 -1.90
C GLN A 43 9.50 -2.96 -1.53
N VAL A 44 8.68 -1.91 -1.58
CA VAL A 44 7.25 -1.96 -1.34
C VAL A 44 6.50 -1.79 -2.67
N PHE A 45 5.39 -2.52 -2.79
CA PHE A 45 4.45 -2.38 -3.90
C PHE A 45 3.01 -2.43 -3.39
N CYS A 46 2.14 -1.66 -4.03
CA CYS A 46 0.71 -1.70 -3.76
C CYS A 46 -0.03 -2.20 -4.99
N LEU A 47 -0.82 -3.26 -4.84
CA LEU A 47 -1.63 -3.83 -5.92
C LEU A 47 -2.71 -2.88 -6.49
N LYS A 48 -2.92 -1.72 -5.86
CA LYS A 48 -3.79 -0.65 -6.38
C LYS A 48 -3.03 0.44 -7.13
N GLY A 49 -1.73 0.27 -7.37
CA GLY A 49 -0.90 1.27 -8.04
C GLY A 49 -0.57 2.48 -7.19
N THR A 50 -0.87 2.44 -5.89
CA THR A 50 -0.62 3.54 -4.94
C THR A 50 0.25 3.03 -3.81
N PRO A 51 1.58 2.84 -3.99
CA PRO A 51 2.46 2.51 -2.88
C PRO A 51 2.45 3.63 -1.83
N PRO A 52 2.78 3.35 -0.56
CA PRO A 52 3.11 4.41 0.40
C PRO A 52 4.42 5.07 -0.04
N ILE A 53 4.45 6.41 -0.03
CA ILE A 53 5.65 7.19 -0.40
C ILE A 53 6.37 7.67 0.87
N THR A 54 5.63 7.83 1.98
CA THR A 54 6.20 8.21 3.28
C THR A 54 6.10 7.09 4.30
N ALA A 55 6.95 7.15 5.33
CA ALA A 55 6.90 6.22 6.46
C ALA A 55 5.51 6.23 7.14
N GLU A 56 4.92 7.40 7.31
CA GLU A 56 3.58 7.55 7.89
C GLU A 56 2.49 6.84 7.06
N GLU A 57 2.59 6.88 5.72
CA GLU A 57 1.67 6.14 4.86
C GLU A 57 1.88 4.63 4.95
N GLN A 58 3.14 4.20 5.10
CA GLN A 58 3.48 2.80 5.28
C GLN A 58 2.96 2.27 6.61
N GLU A 59 3.06 3.04 7.69
CA GLU A 59 2.46 2.71 8.98
C GLU A 59 0.94 2.56 8.88
N LYS A 60 0.25 3.46 8.14
CA LYS A 60 -1.19 3.32 7.88
C LYS A 60 -1.50 2.03 7.11
N CYS A 61 -0.64 1.62 6.17
CA CYS A 61 -0.76 0.33 5.51
C CYS A 61 -0.60 -0.84 6.49
N PHE A 62 0.14 -0.70 7.58
CA PHE A 62 0.35 -1.75 8.60
C PHE A 62 -0.71 -1.82 9.70
N ARG A 63 -1.68 -0.90 9.72
CA ARG A 63 -2.72 -0.87 10.77
C ARG A 63 -3.88 -1.84 10.55
N SER A 64 -4.10 -2.35 9.33
CA SER A 64 -5.25 -3.24 9.07
C SER A 64 -4.91 -4.31 8.05
N LYS A 65 -5.12 -5.58 8.44
CA LYS A 65 -4.99 -6.74 7.53
C LYS A 65 -6.22 -7.00 6.65
N MET A 66 -7.34 -6.35 6.95
CA MET A 66 -8.63 -6.60 6.30
C MET A 66 -8.99 -5.55 5.26
N CYS A 67 -8.53 -4.30 5.43
CA CYS A 67 -8.92 -3.19 4.58
C CYS A 67 -7.73 -2.29 4.22
N CYS A 68 -7.87 -1.56 3.10
CA CYS A 68 -6.96 -0.48 2.75
C CYS A 68 -7.43 0.83 3.38
N TRP A 69 -6.55 1.54 4.08
CA TRP A 69 -6.88 2.81 4.73
C TRP A 69 -7.37 3.87 3.72
N ARG A 70 -6.79 3.92 2.52
CA ARG A 70 -7.25 4.84 1.45
C ARG A 70 -8.67 4.52 1.00
N LEU A 71 -9.02 3.23 0.87
CA LEU A 71 -10.38 2.82 0.48
C LEU A 71 -11.38 3.02 1.62
N ALA A 72 -10.97 2.79 2.86
CA ALA A 72 -11.79 3.05 4.05
C ALA A 72 -12.12 4.54 4.16
N ASN A 73 -11.14 5.43 3.99
CA ASN A 73 -11.35 6.87 4.02
C ASN A 73 -12.27 7.35 2.88
N LYS A 74 -12.14 6.79 1.67
CA LYS A 74 -13.03 7.11 0.54
C LYS A 74 -14.49 6.76 0.83
N LYS A 75 -14.74 5.60 1.48
CA LYS A 75 -16.08 5.20 1.91
C LYS A 75 -16.65 6.18 2.95
N GLN A 76 -15.88 6.48 3.99
CA GLN A 76 -16.31 7.41 5.04
C GLN A 76 -16.60 8.82 4.51
N ALA A 77 -15.79 9.30 3.55
CA ALA A 77 -16.04 10.60 2.92
C ALA A 77 -17.33 10.59 2.08
N ALA A 78 -17.61 9.50 1.36
CA ALA A 78 -18.85 9.37 0.60
C ALA A 78 -20.09 9.24 1.50
N GLU A 79 -19.98 8.55 2.64
CA GLU A 79 -21.05 8.42 3.63
C GLU A 79 -21.39 9.78 4.26
N LYS A 80 -20.38 10.59 4.61
CA LYS A 80 -20.59 11.95 5.12
C LYS A 80 -21.24 12.86 4.07
N ALA A 81 -20.75 12.82 2.84
CA ALA A 81 -21.30 13.62 1.73
C ALA A 81 -22.76 13.28 1.40
N ALA A 82 -23.22 12.05 1.68
CA ALA A 82 -24.62 11.65 1.47
C ALA A 82 -25.54 12.15 2.60
N GLU A 83 -25.04 12.31 3.82
CA GLU A 83 -25.81 12.79 4.98
C GLU A 83 -26.04 14.31 4.96
N GLU A 84 -25.18 15.05 4.27
CA GLU A 84 -25.23 16.52 4.18
C GLU A 84 -26.10 17.07 3.02
N THR A 85 -26.97 16.26 2.40
CA THR A 85 -28.01 16.78 1.49
C THR A 85 -29.16 17.34 2.34
N PRO A 86 -29.31 18.68 2.48
CA PRO A 86 -30.43 19.24 3.22
C PRO A 86 -31.69 19.01 2.39
N LEU A 87 -32.68 18.39 3.01
CA LEU A 87 -34.05 18.34 2.54
C LEU A 87 -34.58 19.80 2.48
N ALA A 88 -34.29 20.51 1.40
CA ALA A 88 -34.91 21.80 1.11
C ALA A 88 -36.39 21.55 0.81
N SER A 89 -37.21 21.85 1.81
CA SER A 89 -38.67 21.92 1.69
C SER A 89 -39.07 22.98 0.67
N HIS A 90 -40.02 22.65 -0.19
CA HIS A 90 -41.05 23.59 -0.66
C HIS A 90 -42.28 22.82 -1.13
#